data_AF-A0A0V0HCC6-F1
#
_entry.id   AF-A0A0V0HCC6-F1
#
_cell.length_a   1.000
_cell.length_b   1.000
_cell.length_c   1.000
_cell.angle_alpha   90.00
_cell.angle_beta   90.00
_cell.angle_gamma   90.00
#
_symmetry.space_group_name_H-M   'P 1'
#
loop_
_entity.id
_entity.type
_entity.pdbx_description
1 polymer ?
#
loop_
_entity_poly.entity_id
_entity_poly.type
_entity_poly.pdbx_seq_one_letter_code
_entity_poly.pdbx_strand_id
1 'polypeptide(L)'
;MASQVLDADSISSLKSDLRRKNGLPMKILLDTMVLAKMDKLKSKEVGIRVTCDGIHGRIPTGKTPAVASTTNAKCKADLRMKILKWTF
;
A
#
# COMPACT_ATOMS: atom_id res chain seq x y z
N MET A 1 10.40 17.61 1.97
CA MET A 1 9.11 17.16 1.39
C MET A 1 8.97 17.86 0.05
N ALA A 2 8.96 17.13 -1.05
CA ALA A 2 8.75 17.73 -2.37
C ALA A 2 7.27 18.12 -2.49
N SER A 3 6.99 19.42 -2.67
CA SER A 3 5.64 19.87 -2.98
C SER A 3 5.30 19.45 -4.40
N GLN A 4 4.43 18.45 -4.55
CA GLN A 4 3.90 18.08 -5.85
C GLN A 4 2.83 19.11 -6.22
N VAL A 5 3.08 19.90 -7.27
CA VAL A 5 2.06 20.79 -7.83
C VAL A 5 1.04 19.91 -8.54
N LEU A 6 -0.17 19.85 -8.00
CA LEU A 6 -1.30 19.19 -8.62
C LEU A 6 -1.89 20.12 -9.68
N ASP A 7 -2.19 19.59 -10.86
CA ASP A 7 -2.95 20.30 -11.88
C ASP A 7 -4.41 20.53 -11.45
N ALA A 8 -5.10 21.46 -12.11
CA ALA A 8 -6.45 21.88 -11.74
C ALA A 8 -7.47 20.74 -11.77
N ASP A 9 -7.35 19.83 -12.75
CA ASP A 9 -8.22 18.67 -12.89
C ASP A 9 -8.02 17.67 -11.74
N SER A 10 -6.76 17.40 -11.38
CA SER A 10 -6.39 16.59 -10.21
C SER A 10 -6.94 17.18 -8.91
N ILE A 11 -6.91 18.51 -8.72
CA ILE A 11 -7.49 19.16 -7.52
C ILE A 11 -9.01 18.99 -7.49
N SER A 12 -9.68 19.17 -8.62
CA SER A 12 -11.14 19.09 -8.72
C SER A 12 -11.66 17.68 -8.42
N SER A 13 -10.98 16.65 -8.94
CA SER A 13 -11.29 15.25 -8.70
C SER A 13 -11.03 14.87 -7.24
N LEU A 14 -9.88 15.26 -6.68
CA LEU A 14 -9.55 14.99 -5.28
C LEU A 14 -10.57 15.63 -4.32
N LYS A 15 -10.98 16.88 -4.58
CA LYS A 15 -12.02 17.57 -3.80
C LYS A 15 -13.37 16.85 -3.88
N SER A 16 -13.69 16.29 -5.04
CA SER A 16 -14.91 15.50 -5.24
C SER A 16 -14.84 14.17 -4.48
N ASP A 17 -13.69 13.50 -4.50
CA ASP A 17 -13.46 12.24 -3.79
C ASP A 17 -13.49 12.40 -2.27
N LEU A 18 -12.96 13.50 -1.76
CA LEU A 18 -13.04 13.90 -0.35
C LEU A 18 -14.49 14.11 0.13
N ARG A 19 -15.41 14.50 -0.76
CA ARG A 19 -16.82 14.72 -0.43
C ARG A 19 -17.67 13.45 -0.53
N ARG A 20 -17.11 12.31 -0.99
CA ARG A 20 -17.87 11.06 -1.13
C ARG A 20 -18.25 10.50 0.25
N LYS A 21 -19.50 10.06 0.38
CA LYS A 21 -20.04 9.45 1.61
C LYS A 21 -19.26 8.18 2.03
N ASN A 22 -18.74 7.45 1.05
CA ASN A 22 -17.97 6.23 1.28
C ASN A 22 -16.50 6.49 1.67
N GLY A 23 -16.06 7.75 1.72
CA GLY A 23 -14.68 8.13 2.03
C GLY A 23 -13.76 8.17 0.79
N LEU A 24 -12.53 8.63 1.01
CA LEU A 24 -11.47 8.70 0.02
C LEU A 24 -10.94 7.29 -0.27
N PRO A 25 -10.98 6.80 -1.51
CA PRO A 25 -10.40 5.50 -1.85
C PRO A 25 -8.87 5.55 -1.70
N MET A 26 -8.30 4.52 -1.07
CA MET A 26 -6.88 4.40 -0.81
C MET A 26 -6.37 3.02 -1.22
N LYS A 27 -5.14 3.01 -1.74
CA LYS A 27 -4.37 1.80 -2.03
C LYS A 27 -3.18 1.76 -1.09
N ILE A 28 -3.04 0.69 -0.32
CA ILE A 28 -1.92 0.51 0.60
C ILE A 28 -0.92 -0.46 -0.04
N LEU A 29 0.35 -0.05 -0.02
CA LEU A 29 1.48 -0.84 -0.47
C LEU A 29 2.40 -1.08 0.73
N LEU A 30 2.62 -2.34 1.07
CA LEU A 30 3.56 -2.76 2.10
C LEU A 30 4.63 -3.64 1.46
N ASP A 31 5.84 -3.12 1.40
CA ASP A 31 7.01 -3.87 0.96
C ASP A 31 7.79 -4.33 2.21
N THR A 32 7.95 -5.63 2.37
CA THR A 32 8.77 -6.24 3.43
C THR A 32 9.82 -7.16 2.84
N MET A 33 10.94 -7.33 3.54
CA MET A 33 12.01 -8.25 3.16
C MET A 33 12.25 -9.21 4.31
N VAL A 34 12.13 -10.51 4.03
CA VAL A 34 12.31 -11.57 5.02
C VAL A 34 13.48 -12.46 4.64
N LEU A 35 14.27 -12.86 5.64
CA LEU A 35 15.32 -13.85 5.48
C LEU A 35 14.72 -15.24 5.69
N ALA A 36 14.58 -16.01 4.61
CA ALA A 36 14.15 -17.39 4.69
C ALA A 36 15.37 -18.29 4.99
N LYS A 37 15.41 -18.84 6.20
CA LYS A 37 16.35 -19.93 6.55
C LYS A 37 15.77 -21.25 6.08
N MET A 38 16.41 -21.90 5.11
CA MET A 38 16.05 -23.24 4.64
C MET A 38 17.17 -24.21 5.00
N ASP A 39 17.32 -24.56 6.28
CA ASP A 39 18.31 -25.51 6.83
C ASP A 39 19.64 -25.59 6.03
N LYS A 40 19.95 -26.72 5.38
CA LYS A 40 21.20 -26.96 4.62
C LYS A 40 21.43 -26.02 3.42
N LEU A 41 20.50 -25.13 3.09
CA LEU A 41 20.62 -24.14 2.01
C LEU A 41 20.91 -22.75 2.59
N LYS A 42 21.87 -22.05 1.98
CA LYS A 42 22.18 -20.64 2.28
C LYS A 42 20.87 -19.84 2.33
N SER A 43 20.69 -19.06 3.40
CA SER A 43 19.52 -18.20 3.60
C SER A 43 19.28 -17.31 2.39
N LYS A 44 18.03 -17.25 1.91
CA LYS A 44 17.63 -16.39 0.79
C LYS A 44 16.81 -15.23 1.31
N GLU A 45 17.14 -14.02 0.86
CA GLU A 45 16.27 -12.87 1.03
C GLU A 45 15.07 -12.99 0.09
N VAL A 46 13.87 -12.91 0.65
CA VAL A 46 12.61 -12.91 -0.08
C VAL A 46 11.91 -11.59 0.20
N GLY A 47 11.70 -10.78 -0.82
CA GLY A 47 10.81 -9.64 -0.72
C GLY A 47 9.35 -10.09 -0.80
N ILE A 48 8.47 -9.48 -0.03
CA ILE A 48 7.03 -9.66 -0.12
C ILE A 48 6.42 -8.27 -0.31
N ARG A 49 5.66 -8.09 -1.39
CA ARG A 49 4.85 -6.89 -1.62
C ARG A 49 3.40 -7.22 -1.36
N VAL A 50 2.82 -6.61 -0.34
CA VAL A 50 1.38 -6.67 -0.10
C VAL A 50 0.75 -5.41 -0.69
N THR A 51 -0.20 -5.60 -1.59
CA THR A 51 -1.01 -4.54 -2.20
C THR A 51 -2.45 -4.71 -1.77
N CYS A 52 -2.98 -3.78 -0.99
CA CYS A 52 -4.38 -3.78 -0.57
C CYS A 52 -5.15 -2.67 -1.27
N ASP A 53 -6.19 -3.04 -2.01
CA ASP A 53 -7.15 -2.16 -2.67
C ASP A 53 -8.49 -2.17 -1.92
N GLY A 54 -9.36 -1.19 -2.18
CA GLY A 54 -10.72 -1.15 -1.61
C GLY A 54 -10.81 -0.59 -0.17
N ILE A 55 -9.71 -0.01 0.33
CA ILE A 55 -9.68 0.67 1.62
C ILE A 55 -10.21 2.09 1.43
N HIS A 56 -11.09 2.55 2.32
CA HIS A 56 -11.67 3.88 2.23
C HIS A 56 -11.38 4.69 3.49
N GLY A 57 -10.61 5.76 3.34
CA GLY A 57 -10.25 6.68 4.41
C GLY A 57 -11.34 7.73 4.60
N ARG A 58 -11.76 7.94 5.85
CA ARG A 58 -12.61 9.08 6.18
C ARG A 58 -11.75 10.30 6.44
N ILE A 59 -12.25 11.47 6.09
CA ILE A 59 -11.58 12.72 6.44
C ILE A 59 -11.77 12.95 7.93
N PRO A 60 -10.70 13.15 8.70
CA PRO A 60 -10.81 13.47 10.12
C PRO A 60 -11.50 14.82 10.28
N THR A 61 -12.59 14.84 11.04
CA THR A 61 -13.27 16.07 11.44
C THR A 61 -12.79 16.45 12.85
N GLY A 62 -11.94 17.47 12.94
CA GLY A 62 -11.41 17.95 14.21
C GLY A 62 -10.18 17.18 14.70
N LYS A 63 -10.10 16.93 16.02
CA LYS A 63 -8.93 16.32 16.67
C LYS A 63 -8.97 14.79 16.74
N THR A 64 -10.08 14.19 16.31
CA THR A 64 -10.26 12.73 16.39
C THR A 64 -9.66 12.07 15.16
N PRO A 65 -8.78 11.06 15.32
CA PRO A 65 -8.26 10.31 14.17
C PRO A 65 -9.41 9.60 13.46
N ALA A 66 -9.45 9.71 12.14
CA ALA A 66 -10.43 9.00 11.33
C ALA A 66 -10.01 7.54 11.16
N VAL A 67 -10.94 6.62 11.41
CA VAL A 67 -10.74 5.19 11.15
C VAL A 67 -11.15 4.88 9.71
N ALA A 68 -10.28 4.19 8.98
CA ALA A 68 -10.55 3.75 7.62
C ALA A 68 -11.48 2.52 7.60
N SER A 69 -12.34 2.43 6.59
CA SER A 69 -13.12 1.23 6.32
C SER A 69 -12.29 0.21 5.55
N THR A 70 -12.22 -1.01 6.08
CA THR A 70 -11.50 -2.16 5.49
C THR A 70 -12.41 -3.29 5.06
N THR A 71 -13.74 -3.13 5.18
CA THR A 71 -14.74 -4.20 4.94
C THR A 71 -14.63 -4.83 3.55
N ASN A 72 -14.28 -4.03 2.54
CA ASN A 72 -14.12 -4.48 1.16
C ASN A 72 -12.65 -4.55 0.71
N ALA A 73 -11.71 -4.57 1.66
CA ALA A 73 -10.30 -4.57 1.34
C ALA A 73 -9.90 -5.91 0.68
N LYS A 74 -9.25 -5.82 -0.47
CA LYS A 74 -8.68 -6.97 -1.19
C LYS A 74 -7.16 -6.83 -1.20
N CYS A 75 -6.48 -7.72 -0.48
CA CYS A 75 -5.03 -7.73 -0.39
C CYS A 75 -4.45 -8.83 -1.28
N LYS A 76 -3.49 -8.46 -2.12
CA LYS A 76 -2.66 -9.36 -2.93
C LYS A 76 -1.25 -9.37 -2.37
N ALA A 77 -0.66 -10.54 -2.26
CA ALA A 77 0.73 -10.71 -1.83
C ALA A 77 1.55 -11.24 -3.01
N ASP A 78 2.51 -10.43 -3.47
CA ASP A 78 3.43 -10.76 -4.55
C ASP A 78 4.82 -11.04 -3.95
N LEU A 79 5.36 -12.23 -4.24
CA LEU A 79 6.73 -12.58 -3.86
C LEU A 79 7.72 -11.95 -4.83
N ARG A 80 8.68 -11.20 -4.29
CA ARG A 80 9.80 -10.59 -4.99
C ARG A 80 11.07 -11.34 -4.63
N MET A 81 11.34 -12.43 -5.34
CA MET A 81 12.65 -13.08 -5.25
C MET A 81 13.65 -12.24 -6.05
N LYS A 82 14.62 -11.61 -5.38
CA LYS A 82 15.86 -11.23 -6.06
C LYS A 82 16.50 -12.54 -6.51
N ILE A 83 16.52 -12.82 -7.81
CA ILE A 83 17.19 -14.01 -8.36
C ILE A 83 18.64 -13.97 -7.89
N LEU A 84 18.96 -14.70 -6.82
CA LEU A 84 20.35 -15.04 -6.52
C LEU A 84 20.83 -15.85 -7.73
N LYS A 85 21.75 -15.28 -8.51
CA LYS A 85 22.52 -16.02 -9.52
C LYS A 85 23.09 -17.25 -8.83
N TRP A 86 22.50 -18.41 -9.11
CA TRP A 86 23.06 -19.69 -8.74
C TRP A 86 24.22 -19.96 -9.71
N THR A 87 25.43 -19.53 -9.36
CA THR A 87 26.61 -20.27 -9.82
C THR A 87 26.65 -21.54 -8.99
N PHE A 88 26.37 -22.67 -9.66
CA PHE A 88 26.66 -24.01 -9.15
C PHE A 88 28.17 -24.15 -8.88
#